data_AF-A0A7S4QMA1-F1
#
_entry.id   AF-A0A7S4QMA1-F1
#
_cell.length_a   1.000
_cell.length_b   1.000
_cell.length_c   1.000
_cell.angle_alpha   90.00
_cell.angle_beta   90.00
_cell.angle_gamma   90.00
#
_symmetry.space_group_name_H-M   'P 1'
#
loop_
_entity.id
_entity.type
_entity.pdbx_description
1 polymer ?
#
loop_
_entity_poly.entity_id
_entity_poly.type
_entity_poly.pdbx_seq_one_letter_code
_entity_poly.pdbx_strand_id
1 'polypeptide(L)'
;RVKWDCPKCRGCPHGRTKRHCAQCSACAHGKVRRDCAQCRGCPHGKLKQNCEVCSGCMHGRIKHSCALCSPCPHGKVKQICAVCSGCPHGKVRKYCSQCKGCEHGKLKHCCSLCSGCPHGKVKRQCIQCSGCVHGRVRKNCGKCTGCPHGKRKHACVDCSGCPHGKVKRYCRHCSGCPHGKVKQFCLIC
;
A
#
# COMPACT_ATOMS: atom_id res chain seq x y z
N ARG A 1 -19.64 -15.80 -14.48
CA ARG A 1 -18.47 -14.93 -14.15
C ARG A 1 -18.95 -13.48 -14.03
N VAL A 2 -19.06 -12.94 -12.81
CA VAL A 2 -19.86 -11.72 -12.55
C VAL A 2 -19.18 -10.46 -13.10
N LYS A 3 -19.82 -9.80 -14.07
CA LYS A 3 -19.37 -8.58 -14.78
C LYS A 3 -19.43 -7.33 -13.87
N TRP A 4 -18.58 -7.24 -12.85
CA TRP A 4 -18.52 -6.06 -11.95
C TRP A 4 -17.65 -4.91 -12.48
N ASP A 5 -16.73 -5.18 -13.40
CA ASP A 5 -15.72 -4.23 -13.88
C ASP A 5 -15.63 -4.21 -15.43
N CYS A 6 -16.77 -4.32 -16.13
CA CYS A 6 -16.82 -4.12 -17.58
C CYS A 6 -17.13 -2.63 -17.89
N PRO A 7 -16.17 -1.84 -18.40
CA PRO A 7 -16.43 -0.45 -18.78
C PRO A 7 -17.42 -0.33 -19.94
N LYS A 8 -17.59 -1.36 -20.78
CA LYS A 8 -18.62 -1.38 -21.83
C LYS A 8 -20.05 -1.62 -21.30
N CYS A 9 -20.22 -2.27 -20.15
CA CYS A 9 -21.55 -2.60 -19.60
C CYS A 9 -21.98 -1.70 -18.42
N ARG A 10 -21.04 -1.06 -17.72
CA ARG A 10 -21.30 -0.14 -16.58
C ARG A 10 -20.37 1.07 -16.57
N GLY A 11 -19.84 1.43 -17.73
CA GLY A 11 -19.12 2.68 -17.93
C GLY A 11 -20.05 3.86 -17.73
N CYS A 12 -19.49 4.97 -17.30
CA CYS A 12 -20.12 6.28 -17.38
C CYS A 12 -19.45 7.07 -18.51
N PRO A 13 -20.09 8.15 -19.02
CA PRO A 13 -19.51 8.98 -20.08
C PRO A 13 -18.12 9.55 -19.72
N HIS A 14 -17.79 9.60 -18.43
CA HIS A 14 -16.50 10.10 -17.92
C HIS A 14 -15.36 9.06 -17.97
N GLY A 15 -15.45 8.03 -18.81
CA GLY A 15 -14.37 7.05 -19.05
C GLY A 15 -14.04 6.13 -17.86
N ARG A 16 -14.89 6.10 -16.82
CA ARG A 16 -14.75 5.22 -15.64
C ARG A 16 -16.00 4.39 -15.44
N THR A 17 -15.92 3.32 -14.66
CA THR A 17 -17.13 2.65 -14.17
C THR A 17 -17.92 3.60 -13.26
N LYS A 18 -19.26 3.62 -13.33
CA LYS A 18 -20.12 4.52 -12.53
C LYS A 18 -19.71 4.59 -11.05
N ARG A 19 -19.43 3.43 -10.43
CA ARG A 19 -19.01 3.30 -9.01
C ARG A 19 -17.66 3.94 -8.62
N HIS A 20 -16.80 4.22 -9.59
CA HIS A 20 -15.46 4.81 -9.40
C HIS A 20 -15.36 6.21 -10.03
N CYS A 21 -16.47 6.72 -10.58
CA CYS A 21 -16.51 8.04 -11.17
C CYS A 21 -16.83 9.07 -10.08
N ALA A 22 -15.97 10.09 -9.96
CA ALA A 22 -16.23 11.20 -9.04
C ALA A 22 -17.49 11.98 -9.46
N GLN A 23 -17.73 12.17 -10.75
CA GLN A 23 -18.92 12.90 -11.22
C GLN A 23 -20.22 12.09 -11.04
N CYS A 24 -20.20 10.76 -11.20
CA CYS A 24 -21.41 9.94 -11.05
C CYS A 24 -21.64 9.39 -9.64
N SER A 25 -20.64 9.43 -8.77
CA SER A 25 -20.69 8.85 -7.42
C SER A 25 -19.95 9.69 -6.41
N ALA A 26 -19.89 11.02 -6.62
CA ALA A 26 -19.47 11.96 -5.60
C ALA A 26 -20.39 11.84 -4.38
N CYS A 27 -19.81 12.08 -3.22
CA CYS A 27 -20.55 12.47 -2.03
C CYS A 27 -20.33 13.96 -1.77
N ALA A 28 -21.15 14.55 -0.89
CA ALA A 28 -21.02 15.94 -0.45
C ALA A 28 -19.62 16.27 0.10
N HIS A 29 -18.88 15.26 0.55
CA HIS A 29 -17.52 15.40 1.07
C HIS A 29 -16.42 15.43 -0.01
N GLY A 30 -16.77 15.69 -1.27
CA GLY A 30 -15.82 15.85 -2.39
C GLY A 30 -15.07 14.57 -2.79
N LYS A 31 -15.49 13.41 -2.30
CA LYS A 31 -14.88 12.09 -2.58
C LYS A 31 -15.86 11.20 -3.31
N VAL A 32 -15.36 10.17 -4.00
CA VAL A 32 -16.21 9.07 -4.44
C VAL A 32 -16.82 8.42 -3.19
N ARG A 33 -18.15 8.28 -3.15
CA ARG A 33 -18.92 7.76 -2.00
C ARG A 33 -18.42 6.41 -1.49
N ARG A 34 -17.82 5.58 -2.36
CA ARG A 34 -17.20 4.30 -1.99
C ARG A 34 -15.97 4.48 -1.09
N ASP A 35 -15.19 5.52 -1.35
CA ASP A 35 -13.90 5.78 -0.71
C ASP A 35 -14.01 6.82 0.42
N CYS A 36 -15.20 7.40 0.60
CA CYS A 36 -15.46 8.38 1.63
C CYS A 36 -15.65 7.72 3.00
N ALA A 37 -14.72 7.94 3.92
CA ALA A 37 -14.82 7.48 5.31
C ALA A 37 -16.01 8.12 6.06
N GLN A 38 -16.48 9.30 5.68
CA GLN A 38 -17.67 9.89 6.30
C GLN A 38 -18.97 9.23 5.80
N CYS A 39 -18.97 8.63 4.61
CA CYS A 39 -20.15 7.93 4.08
C CYS A 39 -20.16 6.41 4.34
N ARG A 40 -18.97 5.79 4.36
CA ARG A 40 -18.79 4.33 4.46
C ARG A 40 -17.69 3.91 5.43
N GLY A 41 -17.22 4.84 6.25
CA GLY A 41 -16.27 4.54 7.31
C GLY A 41 -16.92 3.79 8.47
N CYS A 42 -16.06 3.43 9.40
CA CYS A 42 -16.42 2.95 10.72
C CYS A 42 -16.18 4.07 11.74
N PRO A 43 -16.70 3.95 12.98
CA PRO A 43 -16.43 4.92 14.04
C PRO A 43 -14.93 5.18 14.31
N HIS A 44 -14.04 4.28 13.89
CA HIS A 44 -12.59 4.44 13.99
C HIS A 44 -11.96 5.34 12.92
N GLY A 45 -12.75 6.14 12.18
CA GLY A 45 -12.27 7.10 11.19
C GLY A 45 -11.65 6.49 9.92
N LYS A 46 -11.72 5.16 9.75
CA LYS A 46 -11.22 4.43 8.57
C LYS A 46 -12.38 3.82 7.79
N LEU A 47 -12.18 3.54 6.50
CA LEU A 47 -13.09 2.66 5.76
C LEU A 47 -13.18 1.30 6.47
N LYS A 48 -14.39 0.76 6.65
CA LYS A 48 -14.63 -0.50 7.38
C LYS A 48 -13.66 -1.61 6.95
N GLN A 49 -13.49 -1.77 5.65
CA GLN A 49 -12.61 -2.77 5.02
C GLN A 49 -11.11 -2.63 5.37
N ASN A 50 -10.68 -1.42 5.73
CA ASN A 50 -9.31 -1.08 6.08
C ASN A 50 -9.12 -0.90 7.61
N CYS A 51 -10.18 -1.09 8.39
CA CYS A 51 -10.11 -0.95 9.83
C CYS A 51 -9.70 -2.28 10.45
N GLU A 52 -8.62 -2.27 11.21
CA GLU A 52 -8.13 -3.45 11.94
C GLU A 52 -9.10 -3.87 13.06
N VAL A 53 -9.88 -2.94 13.61
CA VAL A 53 -10.90 -3.27 14.62
C VAL A 53 -12.12 -3.91 13.95
N CYS A 54 -12.59 -3.38 12.81
CA CYS A 54 -13.81 -3.88 12.16
C CYS A 54 -13.60 -5.04 11.17
N SER A 55 -12.39 -5.19 10.64
CA SER A 55 -12.04 -6.18 9.60
C SER A 55 -10.71 -6.87 9.89
N GLY A 56 -10.19 -6.72 11.11
CA GLY A 56 -9.09 -7.50 11.61
C GLY A 56 -9.45 -8.97 11.81
N CYS A 57 -8.42 -9.77 11.93
CA CYS A 57 -8.49 -11.12 12.47
C CYS A 57 -7.79 -11.15 13.84
N MET A 58 -8.00 -12.25 14.57
CA MET A 58 -7.32 -12.54 15.85
C MET A 58 -5.78 -12.46 15.79
N HIS A 59 -5.19 -12.54 14.59
CA HIS A 59 -3.74 -12.40 14.37
C HIS A 59 -3.25 -10.95 14.30
N GLY A 60 -4.08 -9.97 14.66
CA GLY A 60 -3.71 -8.54 14.68
C GLY A 60 -3.45 -7.95 13.29
N ARG A 61 -4.07 -8.51 12.25
CA ARG A 61 -3.96 -8.04 10.86
C ARG A 61 -5.33 -7.98 10.21
N ILE A 62 -5.51 -7.13 9.20
CA ILE A 62 -6.72 -7.15 8.37
C ILE A 62 -6.84 -8.51 7.69
N LYS A 63 -8.03 -9.13 7.72
CA LYS A 63 -8.29 -10.53 7.31
C LYS A 63 -7.68 -10.88 5.95
N HIS A 64 -7.90 -10.06 4.93
CA HIS A 64 -7.41 -10.30 3.55
C HIS A 64 -5.89 -10.11 3.38
N SER A 65 -5.22 -9.53 4.39
CA SER A 65 -3.77 -9.32 4.45
C SER A 65 -3.08 -10.30 5.40
N CYS A 66 -3.83 -11.19 6.05
CA CYS A 66 -3.31 -12.17 6.99
C CYS A 66 -3.01 -13.49 6.27
N ALA A 67 -1.79 -14.00 6.40
CA ALA A 67 -1.39 -15.27 5.77
C ALA A 67 -2.14 -16.45 6.38
N LEU A 68 -2.55 -16.37 7.65
CA LEU A 68 -3.32 -17.43 8.32
C LEU A 68 -4.81 -17.39 7.94
N CYS A 69 -5.37 -16.22 7.64
CA CYS A 69 -6.78 -16.09 7.25
C CYS A 69 -7.02 -16.11 5.73
N SER A 70 -5.96 -15.90 4.94
CA SER A 70 -6.00 -16.00 3.47
C SER A 70 -4.75 -16.75 3.00
N PRO A 71 -4.56 -18.00 3.47
CA PRO A 71 -3.38 -18.78 3.16
C PRO A 71 -3.33 -19.10 1.68
N CYS A 72 -2.11 -19.26 1.21
CA CYS A 72 -1.81 -20.00 0.00
C CYS A 72 -0.95 -21.21 0.38
N PRO A 73 -0.93 -22.26 -0.46
CA PRO A 73 -0.15 -23.48 -0.18
C PRO A 73 1.36 -23.22 -0.05
N HIS A 74 1.84 -22.03 -0.41
CA HIS A 74 3.24 -21.62 -0.34
C HIS A 74 3.56 -20.75 0.90
N GLY A 75 2.73 -20.80 1.94
CA GLY A 75 2.96 -20.07 3.21
C GLY A 75 2.88 -18.54 3.11
N LYS A 76 2.34 -18.00 2.00
CA LYS A 76 2.17 -16.56 1.75
C LYS A 76 0.69 -16.19 1.67
N VAL A 77 0.36 -14.92 1.79
CA VAL A 77 -1.00 -14.45 1.47
C VAL A 77 -1.25 -14.71 -0.02
N LYS A 78 -2.39 -15.30 -0.38
CA LYS A 78 -2.73 -15.64 -1.78
C LYS A 78 -2.44 -14.51 -2.77
N GLN A 79 -2.81 -13.27 -2.42
CA GLN A 79 -2.66 -12.07 -3.25
C GLN A 79 -1.21 -11.59 -3.49
N ILE A 80 -0.25 -12.05 -2.69
CA ILE A 80 1.18 -11.71 -2.84
C ILE A 80 2.02 -12.91 -3.28
N CYS A 81 1.42 -14.09 -3.41
CA CYS A 81 2.11 -15.28 -3.87
C CYS A 81 2.31 -15.21 -5.38
N ALA A 82 3.56 -15.26 -5.84
CA ALA A 82 3.88 -15.29 -7.27
C ALA A 82 3.37 -16.57 -7.94
N VAL A 83 3.26 -17.69 -7.22
CA VAL A 83 2.72 -18.92 -7.79
C VAL A 83 1.19 -18.82 -7.94
N CYS A 84 0.48 -18.32 -6.92
CA CYS A 84 -0.99 -18.27 -6.95
C CYS A 84 -1.58 -17.05 -7.67
N SER A 85 -0.83 -15.95 -7.77
CA SER A 85 -1.29 -14.68 -8.35
C SER A 85 -0.24 -14.03 -9.26
N GLY A 86 0.73 -14.82 -9.71
CA GLY A 86 1.72 -14.37 -10.66
C GLY A 86 1.32 -14.48 -12.11
N CYS A 87 2.30 -14.10 -12.91
CA CYS A 87 2.30 -14.16 -14.36
C CYS A 87 3.37 -15.17 -14.80
N PRO A 88 3.37 -15.60 -16.07
CA PRO A 88 4.42 -16.47 -16.62
C PRO A 88 5.85 -15.97 -16.36
N HIS A 89 6.04 -14.67 -16.12
CA HIS A 89 7.35 -14.06 -15.83
C HIS A 89 7.81 -14.24 -14.36
N GLY A 90 7.25 -15.16 -13.59
CA GLY A 90 7.64 -15.47 -12.20
C GLY A 90 7.37 -14.37 -11.17
N LYS A 91 6.71 -13.27 -11.56
CA LYS A 91 6.37 -12.14 -10.68
C LYS A 91 4.87 -12.07 -10.40
N VAL A 92 4.48 -11.55 -9.24
CA VAL A 92 3.06 -11.22 -8.97
C VAL A 92 2.56 -10.26 -10.07
N ARG A 93 1.43 -10.54 -10.71
CA ARG A 93 0.91 -9.81 -11.89
C ARG A 93 0.94 -8.30 -11.73
N LYS A 94 0.54 -7.78 -10.56
CA LYS A 94 0.51 -6.33 -10.26
C LYS A 94 1.88 -5.65 -10.26
N TYR A 95 2.96 -6.41 -10.07
CA TYR A 95 4.34 -5.90 -10.01
C TYR A 95 5.15 -6.29 -11.25
N CYS A 96 4.57 -7.02 -12.20
CA CYS A 96 5.26 -7.40 -13.41
C CYS A 96 5.19 -6.29 -14.46
N SER A 97 6.33 -5.72 -14.83
CA SER A 97 6.42 -4.73 -15.91
C SER A 97 6.06 -5.31 -17.27
N GLN A 98 6.27 -6.60 -17.52
CA GLN A 98 5.85 -7.23 -18.78
C GLN A 98 4.31 -7.38 -18.86
N CYS A 99 3.59 -7.41 -17.74
CA CYS A 99 2.12 -7.51 -17.74
C CYS A 99 1.40 -6.16 -17.55
N LYS A 100 2.00 -5.25 -16.79
CA LYS A 100 1.39 -3.98 -16.34
C LYS A 100 2.34 -2.78 -16.49
N GLY A 101 3.45 -2.97 -17.19
CA GLY A 101 4.38 -1.89 -17.52
C GLY A 101 3.91 -1.06 -18.69
N CYS A 102 4.66 0.01 -18.92
CA CYS A 102 4.62 0.77 -20.16
C CYS A 102 5.61 0.19 -21.17
N GLU A 103 5.55 0.70 -22.40
CA GLU A 103 6.48 0.38 -23.50
C GLU A 103 7.98 0.53 -23.10
N HIS A 104 8.28 1.41 -22.15
CA HIS A 104 9.64 1.64 -21.64
C HIS A 104 10.16 0.55 -20.67
N GLY A 105 9.56 -0.63 -20.63
CA GLY A 105 10.00 -1.77 -19.79
C GLY A 105 9.82 -1.59 -18.27
N LYS A 106 9.30 -0.44 -17.82
CA LYS A 106 9.05 -0.12 -16.39
C LYS A 106 7.56 -0.15 -16.07
N LEU A 107 7.21 -0.39 -14.80
CA LEU A 107 5.83 -0.14 -14.34
C LEU A 107 5.46 1.32 -14.61
N LYS A 108 4.26 1.58 -15.15
CA LYS A 108 3.82 2.92 -15.58
C LYS A 108 4.10 4.00 -14.52
N HIS A 109 3.78 3.72 -13.25
CA HIS A 109 3.95 4.63 -12.12
C HIS A 109 5.41 4.79 -11.63
N CYS A 110 6.34 3.99 -12.14
CA CYS A 110 7.78 4.09 -11.92
C CYS A 110 8.52 4.66 -13.15
N CYS A 111 7.85 4.78 -14.30
CA CYS A 111 8.46 5.32 -15.50
C CYS A 111 8.49 6.85 -15.44
N SER A 112 9.67 7.45 -15.62
CA SER A 112 9.83 8.90 -15.74
C SER A 112 9.23 9.44 -17.04
N LEU A 113 9.11 8.63 -18.09
CA LEU A 113 8.46 9.07 -19.32
C LEU A 113 6.92 9.05 -19.20
N CYS A 114 6.35 8.07 -18.47
CA CYS A 114 4.89 7.97 -18.31
C CYS A 114 4.32 8.67 -17.07
N SER A 115 5.13 8.87 -16.04
CA SER A 115 4.72 9.48 -14.75
C SER A 115 5.77 10.47 -14.26
N GLY A 116 6.55 11.01 -15.19
CA GLY A 116 7.50 12.08 -14.97
C GLY A 116 6.86 13.40 -14.62
N CYS A 117 7.73 14.32 -14.29
CA CYS A 117 7.48 15.74 -14.28
C CYS A 117 8.48 16.40 -15.25
N PRO A 118 8.27 17.67 -15.63
CA PRO A 118 9.20 18.41 -16.52
C PRO A 118 10.66 18.41 -16.03
N HIS A 119 10.89 18.16 -14.74
CA HIS A 119 12.22 18.10 -14.12
C HIS A 119 12.95 16.74 -14.32
N GLY A 120 12.57 15.93 -15.31
CA GLY A 120 13.22 14.66 -15.64
C GLY A 120 13.08 13.51 -14.63
N LYS A 121 12.38 13.73 -13.51
CA LYS A 121 12.16 12.74 -12.44
C LYS A 121 10.72 12.27 -12.40
N VAL A 122 10.46 11.07 -11.87
CA VAL A 122 9.08 10.64 -11.55
C VAL A 122 8.48 11.66 -10.58
N LYS A 123 7.26 12.15 -10.83
CA LYS A 123 6.63 13.26 -10.07
C LYS A 123 6.74 13.08 -8.54
N ARG A 124 6.47 11.86 -8.04
CA ARG A 124 6.52 11.50 -6.60
C ARG A 124 7.93 11.49 -5.98
N GLN A 125 8.97 11.61 -6.79
CA GLN A 125 10.38 11.65 -6.40
C GLN A 125 11.00 13.03 -6.65
N CYS A 126 10.30 13.92 -7.38
CA CYS A 126 10.77 15.26 -7.65
C CYS A 126 10.53 16.18 -6.43
N ILE A 127 11.56 16.91 -6.02
CA ILE A 127 11.47 17.90 -4.93
C ILE A 127 10.65 19.12 -5.40
N GLN A 128 10.80 19.56 -6.65
CA GLN A 128 10.00 20.67 -7.16
C GLN A 128 8.51 20.35 -7.26
N CYS A 129 8.13 19.08 -7.51
CA CYS A 129 6.71 18.70 -7.61
C CYS A 129 6.10 18.14 -6.32
N SER A 130 6.90 17.59 -5.43
CA SER A 130 6.42 16.87 -4.23
C SER A 130 7.33 17.11 -3.03
N GLY A 131 8.08 18.20 -3.06
CA GLY A 131 8.91 18.68 -1.97
C GLY A 131 8.10 19.25 -0.82
N CYS A 132 8.82 19.57 0.24
CA CYS A 132 8.35 20.40 1.33
C CYS A 132 9.32 21.58 1.50
N VAL A 133 8.95 22.54 2.33
CA VAL A 133 9.77 23.71 2.68
C VAL A 133 11.19 23.37 3.18
N HIS A 134 11.41 22.13 3.63
CA HIS A 134 12.70 21.64 4.11
C HIS A 134 13.63 21.11 3.00
N GLY A 135 13.38 21.41 1.72
CA GLY A 135 14.23 21.01 0.59
C GLY A 135 14.27 19.50 0.31
N ARG A 136 13.33 18.72 0.87
CA ARG A 136 13.24 17.26 0.69
C ARG A 136 11.89 16.88 0.13
N VAL A 137 11.82 15.75 -0.59
CA VAL A 137 10.53 15.14 -0.96
C VAL A 137 9.72 14.92 0.31
N ARG A 138 8.47 15.42 0.36
CA ARG A 138 7.62 15.46 1.57
C ARG A 138 7.56 14.11 2.30
N LYS A 139 7.39 13.02 1.55
CA LYS A 139 7.31 11.64 2.07
C LYS A 139 8.59 11.13 2.76
N ASN A 140 9.73 11.75 2.45
CA ASN A 140 11.06 11.43 2.98
C ASN A 140 11.50 12.46 4.04
N CYS A 141 10.74 13.53 4.24
CA CYS A 141 11.09 14.56 5.21
C CYS A 141 10.65 14.14 6.62
N GLY A 142 11.61 13.95 7.52
CA GLY A 142 11.34 13.64 8.93
C GLY A 142 10.56 14.73 9.64
N LYS A 143 10.75 16.01 9.28
CA LYS A 143 9.96 17.11 9.87
C LYS A 143 8.49 17.12 9.41
N CYS A 144 8.21 16.63 8.20
CA CYS A 144 6.83 16.60 7.66
C CYS A 144 6.09 15.27 7.90
N THR A 145 6.83 14.17 8.06
CA THR A 145 6.27 12.80 8.15
C THR A 145 6.82 11.98 9.30
N GLY A 146 7.68 12.59 10.12
CA GLY A 146 8.18 12.00 11.35
C GLY A 146 7.20 12.13 12.49
N CYS A 147 7.55 11.49 13.60
CA CYS A 147 6.87 11.65 14.87
C CYS A 147 7.35 12.93 15.58
N PRO A 148 6.65 13.38 16.64
CA PRO A 148 7.10 14.48 17.49
C PRO A 148 8.54 14.32 18.02
N HIS A 149 9.04 13.09 18.16
CA HIS A 149 10.41 12.80 18.63
C HIS A 149 11.52 13.03 17.57
N GLY A 150 11.26 13.80 16.51
CA GLY A 150 12.24 14.15 15.48
C GLY A 150 12.68 13.01 14.54
N LYS A 151 12.26 11.76 14.78
CA LYS A 151 12.56 10.58 13.96
C LYS A 151 11.40 10.23 13.03
N ARG A 152 11.63 9.38 12.02
CA ARG A 152 10.51 8.79 11.25
C ARG A 152 9.72 7.88 12.19
N LYS A 153 8.38 7.91 12.14
CA LYS A 153 7.49 7.14 13.04
C LYS A 153 7.92 5.67 13.20
N HIS A 154 8.22 4.98 12.09
CA HIS A 154 8.62 3.58 12.08
C HIS A 154 10.06 3.30 12.56
N ALA A 155 10.87 4.33 12.76
CA ALA A 155 12.24 4.26 13.26
C ALA A 155 12.35 4.82 14.69
N CYS A 156 11.28 5.41 15.22
CA CYS A 156 11.22 5.92 16.59
C CYS A 156 10.85 4.78 17.54
N VAL A 157 11.65 4.59 18.60
CA VAL A 157 11.38 3.61 19.65
C VAL A 157 10.13 4.02 20.45
N ASP A 158 9.94 5.31 20.72
CA ASP A 158 8.76 5.77 21.46
C ASP A 158 7.44 5.59 20.66
N CYS A 159 7.51 5.56 19.33
CA CYS A 159 6.33 5.37 18.48
C CYS A 159 6.11 3.95 17.96
N SER A 160 7.17 3.15 17.86
CA SER A 160 7.13 1.83 17.22
C SER A 160 8.04 0.82 17.93
N GLY A 161 8.38 1.12 19.19
CA GLY A 161 9.15 0.30 20.10
C GLY A 161 8.41 -0.94 20.55
N CYS A 162 9.17 -1.80 21.21
CA CYS A 162 8.69 -2.91 22.00
C CYS A 162 9.22 -2.75 23.43
N PRO A 163 8.68 -3.47 24.42
CA PRO A 163 9.14 -3.39 25.81
C PRO A 163 10.65 -3.66 26.00
N HIS A 164 11.33 -4.25 25.02
CA HIS A 164 12.77 -4.49 25.02
C HIS A 164 13.63 -3.27 24.60
N GLY A 165 13.08 -2.06 24.61
CA GLY A 165 13.82 -0.82 24.28
C GLY A 165 14.25 -0.67 22.82
N LYS A 166 13.82 -1.56 21.92
CA LYS A 166 14.14 -1.54 20.49
C LYS A 166 12.88 -1.32 19.66
N VAL A 167 13.02 -0.72 18.47
CA VAL A 167 11.91 -0.69 17.49
C VAL A 167 11.48 -2.14 17.21
N LYS A 168 10.18 -2.43 17.31
CA LYS A 168 9.60 -3.78 17.26
C LYS A 168 10.14 -4.63 16.10
N ARG A 169 10.26 -4.02 14.91
CA ARG A 169 10.77 -4.70 13.70
C ARG A 169 12.22 -5.17 13.83
N TYR A 170 13.06 -4.47 14.59
CA TYR A 170 14.48 -4.78 14.79
C TYR A 170 14.73 -5.59 16.05
N CYS A 171 13.71 -5.83 16.87
CA CYS A 171 13.84 -6.65 18.07
C CYS A 171 13.79 -8.13 17.71
N ARG A 172 14.84 -8.89 18.07
CA ARG A 172 14.89 -10.36 17.89
C ARG A 172 13.81 -11.06 18.74
N HIS A 173 13.46 -10.55 19.91
CA HIS A 173 12.38 -11.13 20.73
C HIS A 173 10.98 -10.92 20.11
N CYS A 174 10.77 -9.82 19.38
CA CYS A 174 9.45 -9.51 18.79
C CYS A 174 9.31 -9.88 17.31
N SER A 175 10.42 -9.98 16.59
CA SER A 175 10.46 -10.20 15.14
C SER A 175 11.58 -11.16 14.75
N GLY A 176 12.01 -12.01 15.68
CA GLY A 176 12.98 -13.08 15.45
C GLY A 176 12.42 -14.21 14.59
N CYS A 177 13.31 -14.97 14.00
CA CYS A 177 13.06 -16.26 13.37
C CYS A 177 13.73 -17.38 14.19
N PRO A 178 13.35 -18.66 13.97
CA PRO A 178 13.98 -19.80 14.65
C PRO A 178 15.50 -19.91 14.43
N HIS A 179 16.03 -19.31 13.36
CA HIS A 179 17.48 -19.25 13.07
C HIS A 179 18.23 -18.19 13.90
N GLY A 180 17.61 -17.62 14.92
CA GLY A 180 18.26 -16.65 15.80
C GLY A 180 18.55 -15.28 15.17
N LYS A 181 17.94 -14.95 14.03
CA LYS A 181 18.07 -13.61 13.42
C LYS A 181 16.72 -12.91 13.44
N VAL A 182 16.72 -11.59 13.29
CA VAL A 182 15.46 -10.90 12.99
C VAL A 182 14.99 -11.39 11.62
N LYS A 183 13.71 -11.75 11.47
CA LYS A 183 13.14 -12.36 10.27
C LYS A 183 13.48 -11.61 8.98
N GLN A 184 13.51 -10.28 9.02
CA GLN A 184 13.83 -9.45 7.85
C GLN A 184 15.32 -9.48 7.43
N PHE A 185 16.21 -9.99 8.28
CA PHE A 185 17.67 -10.07 8.04
C PHE A 185 18.18 -11.52 7.99
N CYS A 186 17.28 -12.50 8.03
CA CYS A 186 17.65 -13.91 7.92
C CYS A 186 17.62 -14.31 6.45
N LEU A 187 18.75 -14.76 5.90
CA LEU A 187 18.82 -15.23 4.50
C LEU A 187 17.99 -16.50 4.25
N ILE A 188 17.65 -17.22 5.32
CA ILE A 188 16.87 -18.47 5.29
C ILE A 188 15.36 -18.20 5.39
N CYS A 189 14.92 -17.01 5.83
CA CYS A 189 13.50 -16.66 6.04
C CYS A 189 12.96 -15.67 5.01
#